data_AF-A0A024T960-F1
#
_entry.id   AF-A0A024T960-F1
#
_cell.length_a   1.000
_cell.length_b   1.000
_cell.length_c   1.000
_cell.angle_alpha   90.00
_cell.angle_beta   90.00
_cell.angle_gamma   90.00
#
_symmetry.space_group_name_H-M   'P 1'
#
loop_
_entity.id
_entity.type
_entity.pdbx_description
1 polymer ?
#
loop_
_entity_poly.entity_id
_entity_poly.type
_entity_poly.pdbx_seq_one_letter_code
_entity_poly.pdbx_strand_id
1 'polypeptide(L)'
;MFDGKIGMWPAVKYLPAARSSRNRPAGTIVTTLANVDATLYRDYVITRVIPAIKEKFPSTHKHVILQQDNATPHAAITDEVLSHVSTDGWHFIWACFRRFKLYNKDEVEKLQNVFLTYQAVMRLVLEHHGNNQFRLPRKGKDALRRAGALMANVSCPAALVT
;
A
#
# COMPACT_ATOMS: atom_id res chain seq x y z
N MET A 1 -16.04 8.56 -19.45
CA MET A 1 -14.57 8.41 -19.40
C MET A 1 -14.12 8.63 -17.97
N PHE A 2 -13.32 7.73 -17.39
CA PHE A 2 -12.84 7.88 -16.00
C PHE A 2 -11.68 8.88 -15.94
N ASP A 3 -11.73 9.81 -15.01
CA ASP A 3 -10.74 10.90 -14.86
C ASP A 3 -9.57 10.53 -13.92
N GLY A 4 -9.54 9.29 -13.43
CA GLY A 4 -8.54 8.81 -12.48
C GLY A 4 -8.81 9.20 -11.03
N LYS A 5 -9.94 9.87 -10.72
CA LYS A 5 -10.23 10.40 -9.39
C LYS A 5 -11.48 9.76 -8.80
N ILE A 6 -11.34 9.20 -7.60
CA ILE A 6 -12.47 8.61 -6.86
C ILE A 6 -13.10 9.63 -5.91
N GLY A 7 -12.27 10.41 -5.20
CA GLY A 7 -12.71 11.45 -4.28
C GLY A 7 -11.65 11.78 -3.22
N MET A 8 -11.96 12.77 -2.37
CA MET A 8 -11.14 13.14 -1.22
C MET A 8 -12.06 13.43 -0.03
N TRP A 9 -11.78 12.80 1.10
CA TRP A 9 -12.59 12.93 2.31
C TRP A 9 -11.69 13.33 3.49
N PRO A 10 -11.77 14.59 3.95
CA PRO A 10 -10.92 15.05 5.04
C PRO A 10 -11.38 14.44 6.37
N ALA A 11 -10.44 13.90 7.15
CA ALA A 11 -10.67 13.43 8.51
C ALA A 11 -10.63 14.63 9.48
N VAL A 12 -11.79 15.25 9.71
CA VAL A 12 -11.90 16.50 10.48
C VAL A 12 -13.01 16.46 11.52
N LYS A 13 -12.83 17.24 12.58
CA LYS A 13 -13.83 17.52 13.61
C LYS A 13 -14.23 19.00 13.56
N TYR A 14 -15.51 19.28 13.67
CA TYR A 14 -16.04 20.63 13.77
C TYR A 14 -16.20 20.98 15.25
N LEU A 15 -15.33 21.84 15.76
CA LEU A 15 -15.30 22.23 17.17
C LEU A 15 -15.34 23.75 17.31
N PRO A 16 -15.98 24.29 18.36
CA PRO A 16 -15.95 25.72 18.63
C PRO A 16 -14.53 26.20 18.93
N ALA A 17 -14.15 27.36 18.40
CA ALA A 17 -12.85 27.97 18.64
C ALA A 17 -12.67 28.31 20.13
N ALA A 18 -11.69 27.68 20.79
CA ALA A 18 -11.43 27.89 22.22
C ALA A 18 -10.86 29.29 22.54
N ARG A 19 -10.19 29.92 21.58
CA ARG A 19 -9.59 31.25 21.73
C ARG A 19 -10.05 32.15 20.60
N SER A 20 -10.31 33.41 20.94
CA SER A 20 -10.52 34.47 19.97
C SER A 20 -9.20 34.80 19.26
N SER A 21 -9.30 35.14 17.98
CA SER A 21 -8.24 35.75 17.18
C SER A 21 -8.82 36.91 16.38
N ARG A 22 -7.95 37.73 15.79
CA ARG A 22 -8.34 38.93 15.04
C ARG A 22 -9.44 38.68 13.99
N ASN A 23 -9.45 37.49 13.38
CA ASN A 23 -10.39 37.12 12.33
C ASN A 23 -11.36 36.00 12.76
N ARG A 24 -11.38 35.61 14.04
CA ARG A 24 -12.17 34.48 14.52
C ARG A 24 -12.55 34.64 15.99
N PRO A 25 -13.77 35.11 16.29
CA PRO A 25 -14.29 35.13 17.66
C PRO A 25 -14.23 33.74 18.31
N ALA A 26 -14.13 33.70 19.65
CA ALA A 26 -14.29 32.46 20.38
C ALA A 26 -15.70 31.89 20.15
N GLY A 27 -15.83 30.56 20.05
CA GLY A 27 -17.10 29.89 19.77
C GLY A 27 -17.41 29.66 18.29
N THR A 28 -16.70 30.30 17.35
CA THR A 28 -16.86 30.00 15.91
C THR A 28 -16.52 28.53 15.62
N ILE A 29 -17.37 27.81 14.89
CA ILE A 29 -17.10 26.41 14.51
C ILE A 29 -15.91 26.36 13.55
N VAL A 30 -14.90 25.57 13.93
CA VAL A 30 -13.64 25.40 13.22
C VAL A 30 -13.42 23.94 12.88
N THR A 31 -12.97 23.72 11.66
CA THR A 31 -12.47 22.45 11.19
C THR A 31 -11.10 22.18 11.81
N THR A 32 -11.02 21.16 12.66
CA THR A 32 -9.78 20.68 13.29
C THR A 32 -9.45 19.29 12.78
N LEU A 33 -8.16 18.94 12.74
CA LEU A 33 -7.74 17.61 12.29
C LEU A 33 -8.24 16.55 13.29
N ALA A 34 -8.90 15.51 12.76
CA ALA A 34 -9.22 14.32 13.53
C ALA A 34 -8.02 13.37 13.48
N ASN A 35 -7.69 12.73 14.61
CA ASN A 35 -6.82 11.57 14.55
C ASN A 35 -7.55 10.42 13.85
N VAL A 36 -6.88 9.75 12.93
CA VAL A 36 -7.45 8.63 12.19
C VAL A 36 -7.19 7.35 12.98
N ASP A 37 -8.23 6.87 13.65
CA ASP A 37 -8.21 5.56 14.28
C ASP A 37 -8.77 4.46 13.34
N ALA A 38 -8.65 3.22 13.79
CA ALA A 38 -9.14 2.04 13.07
C ALA A 38 -10.62 2.14 12.69
N THR A 39 -11.45 2.71 13.58
CA THR A 39 -12.90 2.81 13.39
C THR A 39 -13.25 3.84 12.33
N LEU A 40 -12.69 5.04 12.43
CA LEU A 40 -12.90 6.12 11.47
C LEU A 40 -12.37 5.73 10.09
N TYR A 41 -11.21 5.08 10.05
CA TYR A 41 -10.62 4.59 8.82
C TYR A 41 -11.53 3.56 8.13
N ARG A 42 -11.99 2.55 8.89
CA ARG A 42 -12.93 1.54 8.39
C ARG A 42 -14.21 2.16 7.87
N ASP A 43 -14.80 3.08 8.64
CA ASP A 43 -16.01 3.80 8.23
C ASP A 43 -15.82 4.53 6.90
N TYR A 44 -14.70 5.23 6.72
CA TYR A 44 -14.42 5.97 5.49
C TYR A 44 -14.27 5.05 4.28
N VAL A 45 -13.57 3.92 4.43
CA VAL A 45 -13.41 2.95 3.35
C VAL A 45 -14.76 2.40 2.91
N ILE A 46 -15.60 2.01 3.86
CA ILE A 46 -16.88 1.34 3.61
C ILE A 46 -17.95 2.30 3.10
N THR A 47 -18.08 3.47 3.71
CA THR A 47 -19.18 4.40 3.42
C THR A 47 -18.85 5.41 2.33
N ARG A 48 -17.56 5.61 2.02
CA ARG A 48 -17.13 6.66 1.07
C ARG A 48 -16.33 6.11 -0.10
N VAL A 49 -15.24 5.41 0.18
CA VAL A 49 -14.30 4.96 -0.87
C VAL A 49 -14.94 3.90 -1.78
N ILE A 50 -15.47 2.83 -1.21
CA ILE A 50 -16.04 1.73 -1.99
C ILE A 50 -17.24 2.16 -2.84
N PRO A 51 -18.23 2.90 -2.29
CA PRO A 51 -19.33 3.44 -3.09
C PRO A 51 -18.84 4.30 -4.26
N ALA A 52 -17.87 5.19 -4.01
CA ALA A 52 -17.31 6.03 -5.07
C ALA A 52 -16.57 5.22 -6.14
N ILE A 53 -15.91 4.11 -5.79
CA ILE A 53 -15.33 3.19 -6.77
C ILE A 53 -16.43 2.56 -7.61
N LYS A 54 -17.50 2.03 -6.98
CA LYS A 54 -18.61 1.41 -7.71
C LYS A 54 -19.29 2.37 -8.68
N GLU A 55 -19.41 3.64 -8.29
CA GLU A 55 -20.04 4.69 -9.09
C GLU A 55 -19.13 5.18 -10.23
N LYS A 56 -17.87 5.49 -9.93
CA LYS A 56 -17.00 6.23 -10.84
C LYS A 56 -16.05 5.38 -11.65
N PHE A 57 -15.86 4.11 -11.30
CA PHE A 57 -14.90 3.24 -11.96
C PHE A 57 -15.61 2.38 -13.03
N PRO A 58 -15.64 2.82 -14.32
CA PRO A 58 -16.22 2.03 -15.39
C PRO A 58 -15.28 0.83 -15.67
N SER A 59 -15.68 -0.35 -15.21
CA SER A 59 -14.90 -1.57 -15.48
C SER A 59 -15.79 -2.75 -15.83
N THR A 60 -15.43 -3.45 -16.90
CA THR A 60 -15.95 -4.78 -17.24
C THR A 60 -15.48 -5.83 -16.23
N HIS A 61 -14.31 -5.61 -15.61
CA HIS A 61 -13.72 -6.48 -14.59
C HIS A 61 -13.79 -5.81 -13.22
N LYS A 62 -14.81 -6.15 -12.44
CA LYS A 62 -15.12 -5.56 -11.14
C LYS A 62 -14.27 -6.15 -9.99
N HIS A 63 -13.01 -6.46 -10.27
CA HIS A 63 -12.07 -7.00 -9.28
C HIS A 63 -11.06 -5.90 -8.88
N VAL A 64 -11.13 -5.44 -7.63
CA VAL A 64 -10.38 -4.27 -7.15
C VAL A 64 -9.47 -4.65 -6.00
N ILE A 65 -8.21 -4.26 -6.10
CA ILE A 65 -7.21 -4.39 -5.03
C ILE A 65 -7.02 -3.02 -4.38
N LEU A 66 -7.36 -2.90 -3.10
CA LEU A 66 -7.12 -1.70 -2.30
C LEU A 66 -5.73 -1.80 -1.67
N GLN A 67 -4.76 -1.09 -2.25
CA GLN A 67 -3.39 -1.08 -1.78
C GLN A 67 -3.15 0.04 -0.76
N GLN A 68 -2.56 -0.28 0.39
CA GLN A 68 -2.21 0.68 1.45
C GLN A 68 -0.86 0.37 2.11
N ASP A 69 -0.31 1.35 2.83
CA ASP A 69 0.86 1.16 3.68
C ASP A 69 0.51 0.40 4.98
N ASN A 70 1.51 0.19 5.84
CA ASN A 70 1.37 -0.62 7.06
C ASN A 70 1.06 0.22 8.32
N ALA A 71 0.34 1.35 8.19
CA ALA A 71 -0.13 2.10 9.34
C ALA A 71 -1.13 1.29 10.18
N THR A 72 -1.06 1.41 11.52
CA THR A 72 -1.88 0.61 12.46
C THR A 72 -3.39 0.62 12.15
N PRO A 73 -4.02 1.77 11.80
CA PRO A 73 -5.46 1.79 11.47
C PRO A 73 -5.84 0.93 10.26
N HIS A 74 -4.91 0.65 9.34
CA HIS A 74 -5.17 -0.11 8.12
C HIS A 74 -5.43 -1.59 8.38
N ALA A 75 -5.02 -2.11 9.55
CA ALA A 75 -5.35 -3.46 9.99
C ALA A 75 -6.86 -3.64 10.28
N ALA A 76 -7.63 -2.55 10.36
CA ALA A 76 -9.07 -2.58 10.59
C ALA A 76 -9.88 -3.09 9.38
N ILE A 77 -9.28 -3.10 8.18
CA ILE A 77 -9.91 -3.66 6.99
C ILE A 77 -9.49 -5.12 6.86
N THR A 78 -10.43 -6.01 7.13
CA THR A 78 -10.26 -7.46 6.96
C THR A 78 -11.02 -7.96 5.74
N ASP A 79 -10.69 -9.16 5.27
CA ASP A 79 -11.41 -9.80 4.16
C ASP A 79 -12.90 -10.00 4.50
N GLU A 80 -13.23 -10.26 5.77
CA GLU A 80 -14.60 -10.34 6.26
C GLU A 80 -15.33 -8.99 6.11
N VAL A 81 -14.67 -7.87 6.41
CA VAL A 81 -15.28 -6.55 6.20
C VAL A 81 -15.53 -6.29 4.71
N LEU A 82 -14.60 -6.70 3.86
CA LEU A 82 -14.71 -6.51 2.41
C LEU A 82 -15.71 -7.45 1.73
N SER A 83 -15.98 -8.62 2.30
CA SER A 83 -16.96 -9.56 1.74
C SER A 83 -18.38 -8.96 1.76
N HIS A 84 -18.74 -8.23 2.81
CA HIS A 84 -20.05 -7.57 2.95
C HIS A 84 -20.30 -6.46 1.91
N VAL A 85 -19.23 -5.86 1.36
CA VAL A 85 -19.31 -4.79 0.36
C VAL A 85 -19.00 -5.28 -1.05
N SER A 86 -18.57 -6.53 -1.20
CA SER A 86 -18.32 -7.22 -2.47
C SER A 86 -19.62 -7.76 -3.07
N THR A 87 -20.52 -6.83 -3.42
CA THR A 87 -21.85 -7.10 -4.00
C THR A 87 -21.88 -6.71 -5.47
N ASP A 88 -22.93 -7.12 -6.21
CA ASP A 88 -23.19 -6.66 -7.58
C ASP A 88 -22.08 -7.00 -8.59
N GLY A 89 -21.44 -8.14 -8.35
CA GLY A 89 -20.29 -8.64 -9.11
C GLY A 89 -18.96 -7.96 -8.76
N TRP A 90 -18.95 -7.02 -7.79
CA TRP A 90 -17.70 -6.45 -7.28
C TRP A 90 -17.01 -7.38 -6.32
N HIS A 91 -15.69 -7.48 -6.44
CA HIS A 91 -14.84 -8.23 -5.54
C HIS A 91 -13.68 -7.35 -5.08
N PHE A 92 -13.66 -7.02 -3.79
CA PHE A 92 -12.63 -6.18 -3.18
C PHE A 92 -11.64 -7.02 -2.39
N ILE A 93 -10.36 -6.79 -2.60
CA ILE A 93 -9.26 -7.41 -1.86
C ILE A 93 -8.45 -6.34 -1.15
N TRP A 94 -8.10 -6.59 0.12
CA TRP A 94 -7.18 -5.74 0.86
C TRP A 94 -5.74 -6.15 0.60
N ALA A 95 -4.91 -5.21 0.14
CA ALA A 95 -3.48 -5.40 0.00
C ALA A 95 -2.74 -4.35 0.82
N CYS A 96 -2.57 -4.62 2.11
CA CYS A 96 -1.47 -3.99 2.83
C CYS A 96 -0.15 -4.49 2.23
N PHE A 97 0.91 -3.67 2.25
CA PHE A 97 2.24 -3.89 1.64
C PHE A 97 2.94 -5.25 1.94
N ARG A 98 2.29 -6.19 2.64
CA ARG A 98 2.78 -7.51 3.04
C ARG A 98 2.30 -8.69 2.19
N ARG A 99 1.32 -8.59 1.29
CA ARG A 99 0.86 -9.80 0.59
C ARG A 99 0.18 -9.58 -0.76
N PHE A 100 0.94 -9.72 -1.84
CA PHE A 100 0.40 -10.17 -3.12
C PHE A 100 0.35 -11.71 -3.06
N LYS A 101 -0.85 -12.30 -3.00
CA LYS A 101 -1.02 -13.74 -3.15
C LYS A 101 -2.12 -14.03 -4.18
N LEU A 102 -1.73 -14.00 -5.44
CA LEU A 102 -2.26 -14.82 -6.53
C LEU A 102 -1.16 -14.75 -7.58
N TYR A 103 -0.41 -15.84 -7.81
CA TYR A 103 0.67 -15.84 -8.79
C TYR A 103 0.48 -16.91 -9.85
N ASN A 104 0.36 -16.47 -11.11
CA ASN A 104 0.48 -17.33 -12.28
C ASN A 104 1.96 -17.62 -12.60
N LYS A 105 2.25 -18.56 -13.51
CA LYS A 105 3.64 -18.99 -13.86
C LYS A 105 4.57 -17.82 -14.22
N ASP A 106 4.10 -16.84 -14.97
CA ASP A 106 4.86 -15.63 -15.33
C ASP A 106 5.18 -14.76 -14.10
N GLU A 107 4.37 -14.86 -13.05
CA GLU A 107 4.58 -14.12 -11.82
C GLU A 107 5.54 -14.83 -10.88
N VAL A 108 5.70 -16.15 -10.97
CA VAL A 108 6.76 -16.88 -10.27
C VAL A 108 8.14 -16.42 -10.76
N GLU A 109 8.31 -16.22 -12.07
CA GLU A 109 9.56 -15.69 -12.64
C GLU A 109 9.80 -14.23 -12.21
N LYS A 110 8.76 -13.40 -12.23
CA LYS A 110 8.83 -12.03 -11.70
C LYS A 110 9.18 -12.02 -10.22
N LEU A 111 8.59 -12.90 -9.43
CA LEU A 111 8.84 -13.02 -8.00
C LEU A 111 10.29 -13.46 -7.73
N GLN A 112 10.80 -14.42 -8.50
CA GLN A 112 12.22 -14.82 -8.44
C GLN A 112 13.14 -13.64 -8.78
N ASN A 113 12.78 -12.84 -9.79
CA ASN A 113 13.53 -11.64 -10.16
C ASN A 113 13.54 -10.60 -9.03
N VAL A 114 12.41 -10.37 -8.39
CA VAL A 114 12.27 -9.47 -7.24
C VAL A 114 13.09 -9.99 -6.06
N PHE A 115 12.98 -11.28 -5.74
CA PHE A 115 13.67 -11.90 -4.61
C PHE A 115 15.20 -11.85 -4.75
N LEU A 116 15.74 -12.16 -5.92
CA LEU A 116 17.18 -12.06 -6.19
C LEU A 116 17.69 -10.61 -6.10
N THR A 117 16.84 -9.65 -6.47
CA THR A 117 17.18 -8.22 -6.32
C THR A 117 17.15 -7.82 -4.85
N TYR A 118 16.13 -8.28 -4.11
CA TYR A 118 16.00 -8.02 -2.68
C TYR A 118 17.18 -8.58 -1.89
N GLN A 119 17.57 -9.84 -2.12
CA GLN A 119 18.76 -10.42 -1.47
C GLN A 119 20.05 -9.65 -1.78
N ALA A 120 20.18 -9.14 -3.01
CA ALA A 120 21.33 -8.32 -3.40
C ALA A 120 21.35 -6.95 -2.71
N VAL A 121 20.18 -6.31 -2.60
CA VAL A 121 20.03 -5.06 -1.86
C VAL A 121 20.28 -5.28 -0.37
N MET A 122 19.74 -6.34 0.23
CA MET A 122 19.97 -6.66 1.65
C MET A 122 21.44 -6.90 1.94
N ARG A 123 22.17 -7.58 1.04
CA ARG A 123 23.62 -7.69 1.17
C ARG A 123 24.30 -6.32 1.14
N LEU A 124 23.94 -5.44 0.19
CA LEU A 124 24.49 -4.09 0.14
C LEU A 124 24.19 -3.29 1.41
N VAL A 125 22.98 -3.40 1.96
CA VAL A 125 22.63 -2.76 3.24
C VAL A 125 23.56 -3.24 4.35
N LEU A 126 23.89 -4.53 4.41
CA LEU A 126 24.86 -5.07 5.36
C LEU A 126 26.29 -4.56 5.09
N GLU A 127 26.75 -4.62 3.84
CA GLU A 127 28.06 -4.11 3.40
C GLU A 127 28.25 -2.62 3.72
N HIS A 128 27.15 -1.87 3.73
CA HIS A 128 27.13 -0.43 3.96
C HIS A 128 26.59 -0.05 5.35
N HIS A 129 26.60 -0.98 6.31
CA HIS A 129 26.23 -0.73 7.71
C HIS A 129 24.87 -0.03 7.90
N GLY A 130 23.86 -0.44 7.13
CA GLY A 130 22.50 0.10 7.21
C GLY A 130 22.26 1.39 6.43
N ASN A 131 23.27 1.95 5.76
CA ASN A 131 23.09 3.14 4.94
C ASN A 131 22.44 2.80 3.58
N ASN A 132 21.98 3.82 2.85
CA ASN A 132 21.36 3.67 1.52
C ASN A 132 22.22 4.25 0.37
N GLN A 133 23.49 4.53 0.61
CA GLN A 133 24.41 5.15 -0.35
C GLN A 133 25.10 4.10 -1.22
N PHE A 134 24.30 3.29 -1.92
CA PHE A 134 24.79 2.29 -2.84
C PHE A 134 24.00 2.29 -4.15
N ARG A 135 24.66 1.87 -5.24
CA ARG A 135 23.99 1.70 -6.53
C ARG A 135 23.21 0.41 -6.53
N LEU A 136 21.96 0.46 -7.01
CA LEU A 136 21.14 -0.74 -7.12
C LEU A 136 21.76 -1.74 -8.11
N PRO A 137 21.96 -3.00 -7.71
CA PRO A 137 22.68 -3.98 -8.51
C PRO A 137 21.80 -4.48 -9.67
N ARG A 138 22.21 -4.14 -10.90
CA ARG A 138 21.59 -4.67 -12.14
C ARG A 138 22.25 -5.99 -12.53
N LYS A 139 21.65 -7.11 -12.13
CA LYS A 139 22.20 -8.47 -12.34
C LYS A 139 21.92 -9.09 -13.72
N GLY A 140 21.30 -8.37 -14.66
CA GLY A 140 20.99 -8.92 -16.00
C GLY A 140 20.24 -10.26 -15.94
N LYS A 141 19.25 -10.36 -15.05
CA LYS A 141 18.64 -11.64 -14.64
C LYS A 141 18.13 -12.47 -15.82
N ASP A 142 17.51 -11.83 -16.82
CA ASP A 142 16.99 -12.54 -17.99
C ASP A 142 18.11 -13.05 -18.90
N ALA A 143 19.23 -12.33 -19.00
CA ALA A 143 20.40 -12.79 -19.75
C ALA A 143 21.04 -14.01 -19.06
N LEU A 144 21.17 -13.97 -17.74
CA LEU A 144 21.68 -15.11 -16.95
C LEU A 144 20.72 -16.32 -17.02
N ARG A 145 19.41 -16.09 -17.04
CA ARG A 145 18.41 -17.16 -17.18
C ARG A 145 18.52 -17.83 -18.56
N ARG A 146 18.64 -17.04 -19.64
CA ARG A 146 18.86 -17.56 -21.00
C ARG A 146 20.16 -18.36 -21.12
N ALA A 147 21.19 -17.97 -20.38
CA ALA A 147 22.48 -18.66 -20.34
C ALA A 147 22.52 -19.88 -19.38
N GLY A 148 21.43 -20.18 -18.66
CA GLY A 148 21.41 -21.25 -17.65
C GLY A 148 22.26 -20.99 -16.40
N ALA A 149 22.72 -19.75 -16.20
CA ALA A 149 23.67 -19.36 -15.15
C ALA A 149 23.04 -18.52 -14.02
N LEU A 150 21.71 -18.40 -14.00
CA LEU A 150 21.03 -17.63 -12.97
C LEU A 150 21.12 -18.33 -11.60
N MET A 151 21.84 -17.72 -10.67
CA MET A 151 21.95 -18.19 -9.30
C MET A 151 20.57 -18.28 -8.63
N ALA A 152 20.31 -19.36 -7.87
CA ALA A 152 19.08 -19.49 -7.09
C ALA A 152 19.03 -18.51 -5.91
N ASN A 153 20.19 -18.20 -5.30
CA ASN A 153 20.33 -17.29 -4.17
C ASN A 153 21.64 -16.49 -4.24
N VAL A 154 21.64 -15.31 -3.62
CA VAL A 154 22.80 -14.42 -3.51
C VAL A 154 23.61 -14.77 -2.24
N SER A 155 24.84 -15.27 -2.36
CA SER A 155 25.71 -15.73 -1.24
C SER A 155 26.22 -14.64 -0.28
N CYS A 156 25.73 -14.53 0.97
CA CYS A 156 26.24 -13.53 1.93
C CYS A 156 27.50 -14.03 2.69
N PRO A 157 28.63 -13.30 2.72
CA PRO A 157 29.76 -13.60 3.59
C PRO A 157 29.39 -13.57 5.08
N ALA A 158 29.87 -14.53 5.86
CA ALA A 158 29.57 -14.61 7.30
C ALA A 158 30.05 -13.38 8.09
N ALA A 159 31.14 -12.75 7.65
CA ALA A 159 31.70 -11.54 8.26
C ALA A 159 30.78 -10.31 8.20
N LEU A 160 29.71 -10.34 7.40
CA LEU A 160 28.74 -9.25 7.30
C LEU A 160 27.53 -9.42 8.24
N VAL A 161 27.43 -10.54 8.95
CA VAL A 161 26.27 -10.91 9.80
C VAL A 161 26.62 -10.90 11.29
N THR A 162 27.84 -10.48 11.65
CA THR A 162 28.33 -10.29 13.02
C THR A 162 28.10 -8.87 13.49
#